data_AF-A0A953ZYI6-F1
#
_entry.id   AF-A0A953ZYI6-F1
#
_cell.length_a   1.000
_cell.length_b   1.000
_cell.length_c   1.000
_cell.angle_alpha   90.00
_cell.angle_beta   90.00
_cell.angle_gamma   90.00
#
_symmetry.space_group_name_H-M   'P 1'
#
loop_
_entity.id
_entity.type
_entity.pdbx_description
1 polymer ?
#
loop_
_entity_poly.entity_id
_entity_poly.type
_entity_poly.pdbx_seq_one_letter_code
_entity_poly.pdbx_strand_id
1 'polypeptide(L)'
;VAPRVGSLVGVDVSGVMVAKARERLADLPNVSFLEGDGWHLPLPDGAVDLVFSHIVFQHVPRPAVRSYLAESFRVLRPGGELVFLVPEEGPGTPDDPPDDDTFEMRFYSAVRLGAELRALGFDLVDELRQEVRTELHVFQQLRVRARKPESGAVRAASASPYERTAGFCRALRVGRRILVSGTAPIGDDGRPFAPGDPGAQMRRCLEVARCAVEELGGTLAQTVRTRMFLCRLGDWNAVQAVHGEVFSRVRPVATAVLVAGLLDPAWCVEVELEVDLDATPAEVPS
;
A
#
# COMPACT_ATOMS: atom_id res chain seq x y z
N VAL A 1 20.98 -5.75 -21.45
CA VAL A 1 19.51 -5.64 -21.36
C VAL A 1 18.92 -4.94 -22.60
N ALA A 2 19.46 -3.81 -23.06
CA ALA A 2 18.91 -3.00 -24.16
C ALA A 2 18.45 -3.76 -25.43
N PRO A 3 19.16 -4.77 -25.98
CA PRO A 3 18.69 -5.49 -27.17
C PRO A 3 17.47 -6.41 -26.93
N ARG A 4 17.08 -6.62 -25.66
CA ARG A 4 16.00 -7.53 -25.26
C ARG A 4 14.74 -6.81 -24.80
N VAL A 5 14.72 -5.48 -24.81
CA VAL A 5 13.61 -4.65 -24.32
C VAL A 5 13.27 -3.58 -25.34
N GLY A 6 12.01 -3.14 -25.36
CA GLY A 6 11.57 -2.03 -26.22
C GLY A 6 12.24 -0.70 -25.85
N SER A 7 12.36 -0.42 -24.55
CA SER A 7 13.06 0.74 -23.99
C SER A 7 13.60 0.45 -22.60
N LEU A 8 14.66 1.16 -22.19
CA LEU A 8 15.23 1.11 -20.85
C LEU A 8 15.44 2.52 -20.32
N VAL A 9 14.95 2.79 -19.11
CA VAL A 9 15.25 4.02 -18.37
C VAL A 9 16.11 3.66 -17.16
N GLY A 10 17.35 4.14 -17.12
CA GLY A 10 18.19 4.03 -15.93
C GLY A 10 17.96 5.22 -14.99
N VAL A 11 17.84 4.96 -13.70
CA VAL A 11 17.72 5.99 -12.67
C VAL A 11 18.88 5.84 -11.70
N ASP A 12 19.59 6.92 -11.41
CA ASP A 12 20.69 6.97 -10.44
C ASP A 12 20.64 8.29 -9.68
N VAL A 13 21.00 8.29 -8.39
CA VAL A 13 21.05 9.50 -7.56
C VAL A 13 22.27 10.38 -7.90
N SER A 14 23.30 9.79 -8.51
CA SER A 14 24.51 10.50 -8.91
C SER A 14 24.37 11.04 -10.34
N GLY A 15 24.18 12.35 -10.49
CA GLY A 15 24.25 13.02 -11.79
C GLY A 15 25.55 12.75 -12.56
N VAL A 16 26.66 12.52 -11.85
CA VAL A 16 27.95 12.12 -12.46
C VAL A 16 27.85 10.73 -13.11
N MET A 17 27.23 9.77 -12.44
CA MET A 17 27.04 8.42 -12.99
C MET A 17 26.05 8.44 -14.15
N VAL A 18 24.98 9.24 -14.05
CA VAL A 18 24.03 9.48 -15.15
C VAL A 18 24.75 10.04 -16.39
N ALA A 19 25.60 11.04 -16.22
CA ALA A 19 26.36 11.62 -17.33
C ALA A 19 27.28 10.58 -17.99
N LYS A 20 28.02 9.79 -17.18
CA LYS A 20 28.86 8.69 -17.69
C LYS A 20 28.05 7.61 -18.42
N ALA A 21 26.86 7.28 -17.91
CA ALA A 21 26.00 6.29 -18.54
C ALA A 21 25.46 6.77 -19.89
N ARG A 22 25.05 8.04 -19.98
CA ARG A 22 24.64 8.69 -21.25
C ARG A 22 25.75 8.67 -22.28
N GLU A 23 26.99 8.97 -21.89
CA GLU A 23 28.15 8.93 -22.80
C GLU A 23 28.44 7.50 -23.28
N ARG A 24 28.53 6.55 -22.35
CA ARG A 24 28.89 5.16 -22.65
C ARG A 24 27.86 4.44 -23.52
N LEU A 25 26.60 4.87 -23.47
CA LEU A 25 25.47 4.20 -24.11
C LEU A 25 24.78 5.10 -25.13
N ALA A 26 25.47 6.14 -25.62
CA ALA A 26 24.96 7.11 -26.58
C ALA A 26 24.47 6.48 -27.90
N ASP A 27 25.08 5.37 -28.31
CA ASP A 27 24.74 4.66 -29.55
C ASP A 27 23.48 3.79 -29.42
N LEU A 28 22.87 3.69 -28.23
CA LEU A 28 21.67 2.89 -27.99
C LEU A 28 20.43 3.78 -27.97
N PRO A 29 19.62 3.82 -29.05
CA PRO A 29 18.51 4.76 -29.19
C PRO A 29 17.33 4.47 -28.25
N ASN A 30 17.29 3.28 -27.66
CA ASN A 30 16.22 2.84 -26.75
C ASN A 30 16.61 2.92 -25.27
N VAL A 31 17.71 3.59 -24.94
CA VAL A 31 18.18 3.77 -23.56
C VAL A 31 18.18 5.25 -23.20
N SER A 32 17.60 5.57 -22.05
CA SER A 32 17.66 6.91 -21.47
C SER A 32 18.02 6.85 -19.99
N PHE A 33 18.41 7.99 -19.43
CA PHE A 33 18.81 8.10 -18.03
C PHE A 33 18.19 9.32 -17.36
N LEU A 34 17.75 9.15 -16.13
CA LEU A 34 17.21 10.19 -15.27
C LEU A 34 18.02 10.24 -13.97
N GLU A 35 18.26 11.45 -13.46
CA GLU A 35 18.81 11.63 -12.13
C GLU A 35 17.66 11.61 -11.12
N GLY A 36 17.76 10.73 -10.12
CA GLY A 36 16.79 10.60 -9.04
C GLY A 36 17.22 11.35 -7.78
N ASP A 37 16.31 11.48 -6.81
CA ASP A 37 16.58 12.13 -5.52
C ASP A 37 17.00 11.14 -4.42
N GLY A 38 17.07 9.84 -4.74
CA GLY A 38 17.37 8.78 -3.78
C GLY A 38 16.14 8.20 -3.07
N TRP A 39 14.94 8.73 -3.33
CA TRP A 39 13.70 8.37 -2.63
C TRP A 39 12.55 8.05 -3.57
N HIS A 40 12.45 8.73 -4.71
CA HIS A 40 11.36 8.63 -5.66
C HIS A 40 11.83 8.21 -7.04
N LEU A 41 10.98 7.50 -7.77
CA LEU A 41 11.23 7.19 -9.18
C LEU A 41 10.63 8.31 -10.04
N PRO A 42 11.44 9.04 -10.84
CA PRO A 42 10.97 10.17 -11.67
C PRO A 42 10.25 9.67 -12.94
N LEU A 43 9.26 8.81 -12.75
CA LEU A 43 8.46 8.18 -13.79
C LEU A 43 6.97 8.31 -13.45
N PRO A 44 6.08 8.45 -14.46
CA PRO A 44 4.64 8.41 -14.25
C PRO A 44 4.14 7.06 -13.73
N ASP A 45 2.94 7.07 -13.17
CA ASP A 45 2.23 5.86 -12.77
C ASP A 45 2.00 4.93 -13.96
N GLY A 46 2.23 3.63 -13.76
CA GLY A 46 2.00 2.63 -14.81
C GLY A 46 2.87 2.78 -16.06
N ALA A 47 3.97 3.54 -16.01
CA ALA A 47 4.83 3.83 -17.15
C ALA A 47 5.67 2.64 -17.64
N VAL A 48 5.95 1.65 -16.77
CA VAL A 48 6.84 0.53 -17.09
C VAL A 48 6.22 -0.82 -16.77
N ASP A 49 6.74 -1.88 -17.38
CA ASP A 49 6.29 -3.25 -17.18
C ASP A 49 7.27 -4.12 -16.38
N LEU A 50 8.49 -3.64 -16.21
CA LEU A 50 9.52 -4.24 -15.38
C LEU A 50 10.29 -3.16 -14.63
N VAL A 51 10.38 -3.30 -13.30
CA VAL A 51 11.39 -2.62 -12.48
C VAL A 51 12.45 -3.64 -12.09
N PHE A 52 13.71 -3.32 -12.35
CA PHE A 52 14.84 -4.20 -12.05
C PHE A 52 15.89 -3.43 -11.23
N SER A 53 16.27 -3.97 -10.07
CA SER A 53 17.32 -3.44 -9.22
C SER A 53 18.36 -4.52 -8.91
N HIS A 54 19.64 -4.23 -9.12
CA HIS A 54 20.71 -5.20 -8.95
C HIS A 54 21.71 -4.72 -7.91
N ILE A 55 21.66 -5.30 -6.71
CA ILE A 55 22.65 -5.06 -5.64
C ILE A 55 22.66 -3.57 -5.21
N VAL A 56 21.54 -2.86 -5.34
CA VAL A 56 21.43 -1.46 -4.91
C VAL A 56 20.84 -1.37 -3.50
N PHE A 57 19.76 -2.11 -3.22
CA PHE A 57 19.03 -2.01 -1.95
C PHE A 57 19.87 -2.35 -0.70
N GLN A 58 20.95 -3.11 -0.86
CA GLN A 58 21.88 -3.39 0.24
C GLN A 58 22.76 -2.20 0.63
N HIS A 59 22.85 -1.16 -0.21
CA HIS A 59 23.70 0.02 -0.01
C HIS A 59 22.90 1.30 0.25
N VAL A 60 21.59 1.19 0.46
CA VAL A 60 20.71 2.33 0.75
C VAL A 60 20.00 2.12 2.09
N PRO A 61 19.67 3.21 2.81
CA PRO A 61 18.91 3.13 4.05
C PRO A 61 17.58 2.39 3.89
N ARG A 62 17.17 1.63 4.91
CA ARG A 62 15.89 0.89 4.90
C ARG A 62 14.68 1.78 4.58
N PRO A 63 14.56 3.03 5.08
CA PRO A 63 13.47 3.92 4.69
C PRO A 63 13.44 4.23 3.19
N ALA A 64 14.60 4.42 2.56
CA ALA A 64 14.70 4.66 1.12
C ALA A 64 14.30 3.41 0.33
N VAL A 65 14.70 2.22 0.77
CA VAL A 65 14.25 0.95 0.15
C VAL A 65 12.74 0.82 0.19
N ARG A 66 12.11 1.09 1.33
CA ARG A 66 10.64 1.07 1.44
C ARG A 66 9.99 2.04 0.46
N SER A 67 10.56 3.24 0.31
CA SER A 67 10.12 4.21 -0.69
C SER A 67 10.24 3.65 -2.11
N TYR A 68 11.39 3.07 -2.47
CA TYR A 68 11.58 2.45 -3.79
C TYR A 68 10.66 1.26 -4.06
N LEU A 69 10.32 0.44 -3.06
CA LEU A 69 9.35 -0.65 -3.21
C LEU A 69 7.95 -0.09 -3.52
N ALA A 70 7.53 0.96 -2.80
CA ALA A 70 6.25 1.63 -3.05
C ALA A 70 6.21 2.31 -4.43
N GLU A 71 7.29 3.01 -4.80
CA GLU A 71 7.45 3.65 -6.11
C GLU A 71 7.48 2.62 -7.24
N SER A 72 8.11 1.47 -7.03
CA SER A 72 8.08 0.35 -7.98
C SER A 72 6.65 -0.11 -8.22
N PHE A 73 5.83 -0.22 -7.17
CA PHE A 73 4.41 -0.54 -7.33
C PHE A 73 3.66 0.54 -8.12
N ARG A 74 3.95 1.82 -7.86
CA ARG A 74 3.33 2.97 -8.55
C ARG A 74 3.64 2.99 -10.05
N VAL A 75 4.92 2.90 -10.41
CA VAL A 75 5.37 3.03 -11.82
C VAL A 75 5.10 1.79 -12.65
N LEU A 76 4.90 0.62 -12.04
CA LEU A 76 4.53 -0.60 -12.75
C LEU A 76 3.08 -0.52 -13.26
N ARG A 77 2.88 -0.86 -14.53
CA ARG A 77 1.53 -1.15 -15.05
C ARG A 77 0.95 -2.39 -14.37
N PRO A 78 -0.37 -2.58 -14.33
CA PRO A 78 -0.96 -3.84 -13.88
C PRO A 78 -0.37 -5.03 -14.66
N GLY A 79 -0.05 -6.11 -13.95
CA GLY A 79 0.66 -7.27 -14.49
C GLY A 79 2.18 -7.11 -14.62
N GLY A 80 2.72 -5.90 -14.39
CA GLY A 80 4.16 -5.63 -14.40
C GLY A 80 4.89 -6.26 -13.21
N GLU A 81 6.21 -6.41 -13.35
CA GLU A 81 7.04 -7.13 -12.37
C GLU A 81 8.12 -6.27 -11.74
N LEU A 82 8.34 -6.47 -10.45
CA LEU A 82 9.50 -5.99 -9.71
C LEU A 82 10.46 -7.17 -9.50
N VAL A 83 11.71 -7.00 -9.91
CA VAL A 83 12.79 -7.96 -9.67
C VAL A 83 13.95 -7.25 -9.00
N PHE A 84 14.38 -7.74 -7.84
CA PHE A 84 15.56 -7.18 -7.18
C PHE A 84 16.40 -8.23 -6.48
N LEU A 85 17.65 -7.87 -6.21
CA LEU A 85 18.63 -8.72 -5.54
C LEU A 85 19.13 -8.04 -4.26
N VAL A 86 19.08 -8.79 -3.16
CA VAL A 86 19.57 -8.39 -1.84
C VAL A 86 20.27 -9.57 -1.15
N PRO A 87 21.20 -9.33 -0.22
CA PRO A 87 21.83 -10.40 0.54
C PRO A 87 20.87 -10.83 1.65
N GLU A 88 20.69 -12.13 1.81
CA GLU A 88 19.76 -12.72 2.77
C GLU A 88 20.37 -12.78 4.17
N GLU A 89 19.57 -12.44 5.17
CA GLU A 89 19.93 -12.64 6.58
C GLU A 89 20.22 -14.12 6.86
N GLY A 90 21.28 -14.38 7.64
CA GLY A 90 21.69 -15.70 8.08
C GLY A 90 22.42 -15.66 9.43
N PRO A 91 22.87 -16.81 9.95
CA PRO A 91 23.65 -16.85 11.18
C PRO A 91 24.91 -15.97 11.06
N GLY A 92 25.08 -15.04 12.00
CA GLY A 92 26.23 -14.13 12.01
C GLY A 92 26.13 -12.93 11.08
N THR A 93 24.95 -12.65 10.51
CA THR A 93 24.69 -11.39 9.80
C THR A 93 25.01 -10.19 10.71
N PRO A 94 25.79 -9.21 10.23
CA PRO A 94 26.10 -8.00 10.99
C PRO A 94 24.87 -7.11 11.15
N ASP A 95 24.93 -6.21 12.13
CA ASP A 95 23.96 -5.13 12.26
C ASP A 95 24.07 -4.17 11.06
N ASP A 96 22.99 -3.42 10.81
CA ASP A 96 22.98 -2.41 9.77
C ASP A 96 24.07 -1.36 10.00
N PRO A 97 24.77 -0.93 8.94
CA PRO A 97 25.69 0.19 9.03
C PRO A 97 24.91 1.53 9.13
N PRO A 98 25.57 2.62 9.54
CA PRO A 98 25.00 3.96 9.55
C PRO A 98 24.32 4.33 8.21
N ASP A 99 23.26 5.12 8.25
CA ASP A 99 22.46 5.45 7.05
C ASP A 99 23.25 6.16 5.94
N ASP A 100 24.34 6.87 6.29
CA ASP A 100 25.24 7.51 5.33
C ASP A 100 26.31 6.56 4.76
N ASP A 101 26.40 5.33 5.26
CA ASP A 101 27.27 4.28 4.73
C ASP A 101 26.61 3.58 3.53
N THR A 102 27.26 3.77 2.38
CA THR A 102 26.90 3.20 1.08
C THR A 102 27.81 2.05 0.64
N PHE A 103 28.79 1.67 1.47
CA PHE A 103 29.76 0.60 1.20
C PHE A 103 29.35 -0.70 1.88
N GLU A 104 29.09 -0.66 3.18
CA GLU A 104 28.71 -1.85 3.93
C GLU A 104 27.30 -2.34 3.54
N MET A 105 27.11 -3.66 3.56
CA MET A 105 25.87 -4.29 3.09
C MET A 105 24.84 -4.40 4.20
N ARG A 106 23.60 -4.06 3.86
CA ARG A 106 22.41 -4.39 4.66
C ARG A 106 21.83 -5.72 4.19
N PHE A 107 21.55 -6.59 5.14
CA PHE A 107 20.97 -7.92 4.89
C PHE A 107 19.46 -7.91 5.14
N TYR A 108 18.76 -8.82 4.46
CA TYR A 108 17.31 -8.85 4.44
C TYR A 108 16.73 -10.23 4.72
N SER A 109 15.72 -10.28 5.58
CA SER A 109 14.85 -11.43 5.75
C SER A 109 13.87 -11.56 4.59
N ALA A 110 13.89 -12.71 3.89
CA ALA A 110 12.90 -13.04 2.86
C ALA A 110 11.45 -12.96 3.39
N VAL A 111 11.22 -13.41 4.62
CA VAL A 111 9.90 -13.38 5.27
C VAL A 111 9.41 -11.94 5.44
N ARG A 112 10.27 -11.03 5.94
CA ARG A 112 9.90 -9.63 6.15
C ARG A 112 9.70 -8.90 4.81
N LEU A 113 10.59 -9.10 3.84
CA LEU A 113 10.44 -8.54 2.51
C LEU A 113 9.14 -9.00 1.84
N GLY A 114 8.83 -10.29 1.93
CA GLY A 114 7.58 -10.83 1.40
C GLY A 114 6.34 -10.24 2.07
N ALA A 115 6.41 -9.92 3.38
CA ALA A 115 5.32 -9.22 4.07
C ALA A 115 5.19 -7.76 3.61
N GLU A 116 6.31 -7.03 3.50
CA GLU A 116 6.32 -5.64 3.01
C GLU A 116 5.79 -5.54 1.56
N LEU A 117 6.21 -6.44 0.66
CA LEU A 117 5.74 -6.47 -0.72
C LEU A 117 4.23 -6.76 -0.81
N ARG A 118 3.71 -7.70 -0.01
CA ARG A 118 2.27 -7.99 0.04
C ARG A 118 1.46 -6.81 0.60
N ALA A 119 1.98 -6.12 1.61
CA ALA A 119 1.36 -4.91 2.15
C ALA A 119 1.25 -3.79 1.09
N LEU A 120 2.25 -3.69 0.20
CA LEU A 120 2.20 -2.79 -0.95
C LEU A 120 1.26 -3.27 -2.08
N GLY A 121 0.77 -4.51 -2.00
CA GLY A 121 -0.15 -5.09 -2.98
C GLY A 121 0.49 -5.94 -4.06
N PHE A 122 1.77 -6.29 -3.95
CA PHE A 122 2.40 -7.23 -4.87
C PHE A 122 2.01 -8.68 -4.56
N ASP A 123 1.86 -9.48 -5.62
CA ASP A 123 1.90 -10.94 -5.56
C ASP A 123 3.35 -11.40 -5.63
N LEU A 124 3.80 -12.18 -4.65
CA LEU A 124 5.14 -12.78 -4.69
C LEU A 124 5.16 -13.93 -5.71
N VAL A 125 6.06 -13.86 -6.70
CA VAL A 125 6.15 -14.82 -7.81
C VAL A 125 7.18 -15.91 -7.52
N ASP A 126 8.43 -15.51 -7.29
CA ASP A 126 9.51 -16.44 -6.95
C ASP A 126 10.59 -15.79 -6.06
N GLU A 127 11.27 -16.66 -5.30
CA GLU A 127 12.47 -16.36 -4.56
C GLU A 127 13.55 -17.35 -4.98
N LEU A 128 14.66 -16.86 -5.50
CA LEU A 128 15.83 -17.70 -5.79
C LEU A 128 16.99 -17.30 -4.90
N ARG A 129 17.63 -18.30 -4.31
CA ARG A 129 18.82 -18.14 -3.47
C ARG A 129 20.04 -18.63 -4.22
N GLN A 130 21.08 -17.83 -4.23
CA GLN A 130 22.37 -18.18 -4.79
C GLN A 130 23.46 -17.89 -3.77
N GLU A 131 24.26 -18.89 -3.42
CA GLU A 131 25.42 -18.66 -2.56
C GLU A 131 26.43 -17.78 -3.31
N VAL A 132 26.84 -16.69 -2.66
CA VAL A 132 27.89 -15.79 -3.12
C VAL A 132 29.06 -15.90 -2.16
N ARG A 133 30.25 -16.13 -2.75
CA ARG A 133 31.52 -16.16 -2.03
C ARG A 133 32.37 -14.99 -2.51
N THR A 134 32.67 -14.09 -1.59
CA THR A 134 33.62 -12.99 -1.78
C THR A 134 34.81 -13.20 -0.85
N GLU A 135 35.85 -12.38 -0.99
CA GLU A 135 36.99 -12.42 -0.07
C GLU A 135 36.60 -12.09 1.38
N LEU A 136 35.55 -11.30 1.58
CA LEU A 136 35.12 -10.79 2.88
C LEU A 136 33.94 -11.57 3.48
N HIS A 137 33.05 -12.09 2.63
CA HIS A 137 31.76 -12.65 3.05
C HIS A 137 31.37 -13.89 2.23
N VAL A 138 30.74 -14.84 2.91
CA VAL A 138 29.93 -15.92 2.30
C VAL A 138 28.49 -15.73 2.73
N PHE A 139 27.59 -15.51 1.79
CA PHE A 139 26.17 -15.24 2.07
C PHE A 139 25.27 -15.76 0.95
N GLN A 140 23.97 -15.84 1.20
CA GLN A 140 22.98 -16.14 0.18
C GLN A 140 22.53 -14.83 -0.48
N GLN A 141 22.69 -14.70 -1.77
CA GLN A 141 22.03 -13.66 -2.56
C GLN A 141 20.59 -14.11 -2.84
N LEU A 142 19.63 -13.35 -2.31
CA LEU A 142 18.22 -13.53 -2.57
C LEU A 142 17.80 -12.67 -3.76
N ARG A 143 17.33 -13.32 -4.82
CA ARG A 143 16.57 -12.67 -5.89
C ARG A 143 15.09 -12.80 -5.59
N VAL A 144 14.43 -11.67 -5.46
CA VAL A 144 12.99 -11.59 -5.24
C VAL A 144 12.32 -11.14 -6.53
N ARG A 145 11.28 -11.87 -6.94
CA ARG A 145 10.40 -11.49 -8.04
C ARG A 145 8.98 -11.35 -7.54
N ALA A 146 8.40 -10.18 -7.77
CA ALA A 146 7.06 -9.81 -7.35
C ALA A 146 6.29 -9.23 -8.55
N ARG A 147 4.98 -9.42 -8.59
CA ARG A 147 4.11 -8.98 -9.69
C ARG A 147 3.03 -8.06 -9.15
N LYS A 148 2.81 -6.94 -9.83
CA LYS A 148 1.63 -6.10 -9.59
C LYS A 148 0.41 -6.85 -10.15
N PRO A 149 -0.66 -7.08 -9.37
CA PRO A 149 -1.84 -7.78 -9.85
C PRO A 149 -2.38 -7.15 -11.15
N GLU A 150 -2.95 -7.95 -12.05
CA GLU A 150 -3.55 -7.44 -13.30
C GLU A 150 -4.69 -6.45 -13.05
N SER A 151 -5.37 -6.59 -11.91
CA SER A 151 -6.39 -5.64 -11.44
C SER A 151 -5.81 -4.39 -10.79
N GLY A 152 -4.51 -4.39 -10.42
CA GLY A 152 -3.87 -3.35 -9.60
C GLY A 152 -4.49 -3.22 -8.20
N ALA A 153 -5.16 -4.27 -7.71
CA ALA A 153 -5.98 -4.19 -6.51
C ALA A 153 -5.23 -4.59 -5.23
N VAL A 154 -5.38 -3.80 -4.15
CA VAL A 154 -4.77 -4.05 -2.82
C VAL A 154 -5.88 -4.18 -1.78
N ARG A 155 -5.74 -5.10 -0.83
CA ARG A 155 -6.78 -5.42 0.16
C ARG A 155 -6.30 -5.11 1.57
N ALA A 156 -7.15 -4.48 2.36
CA ALA A 156 -7.02 -4.39 3.81
C ALA A 156 -8.02 -5.33 4.47
N ALA A 157 -7.59 -5.99 5.55
CA ALA A 157 -8.40 -6.88 6.36
C ALA A 157 -8.74 -6.23 7.71
N SER A 158 -9.73 -6.77 8.43
CA SER A 158 -10.03 -6.35 9.79
C SER A 158 -10.15 -7.54 10.75
N ALA A 159 -10.41 -7.24 12.03
CA ALA A 159 -10.71 -8.26 13.02
C ALA A 159 -12.09 -8.92 12.85
N SER A 160 -12.87 -8.51 11.84
CA SER A 160 -14.20 -9.08 11.58
C SER A 160 -14.12 -10.61 11.40
N PRO A 161 -14.85 -11.39 12.23
CA PRO A 161 -14.81 -12.85 12.15
C PRO A 161 -15.41 -13.37 10.83
N TYR A 162 -16.19 -12.54 10.12
CA TYR A 162 -16.90 -12.91 8.90
C TYR A 162 -16.04 -12.81 7.64
N GLU A 163 -14.92 -12.09 7.65
CA GLU A 163 -14.13 -11.87 6.42
C GLU A 163 -13.68 -13.18 5.76
N ARG A 164 -13.18 -14.12 6.57
CA ARG A 164 -12.73 -15.42 6.07
C ARG A 164 -13.88 -16.35 5.70
N THR A 165 -14.96 -16.35 6.47
CA THR A 165 -16.07 -17.31 6.30
C THR A 165 -17.04 -16.88 5.22
N ALA A 166 -17.30 -15.58 5.09
CA ALA A 166 -18.18 -14.99 4.08
C ALA A 166 -17.43 -14.52 2.81
N GLY A 167 -16.10 -14.46 2.84
CA GLY A 167 -15.27 -14.24 1.64
C GLY A 167 -15.24 -12.78 1.16
N PHE A 168 -14.99 -11.84 2.07
CA PHE A 168 -14.80 -10.42 1.74
C PHE A 168 -13.59 -9.84 2.48
N CYS A 169 -13.08 -8.70 2.02
CA CYS A 169 -12.05 -7.92 2.71
C CYS A 169 -12.65 -6.62 3.28
N ARG A 170 -12.02 -6.05 4.31
CA ARG A 170 -12.54 -4.82 4.93
C ARG A 170 -12.60 -3.68 3.93
N ALA A 171 -11.51 -3.49 3.18
CA ALA A 171 -11.44 -2.51 2.11
C ALA A 171 -10.62 -3.04 0.93
N LEU A 172 -10.95 -2.55 -0.27
CA LEU A 172 -10.29 -2.87 -1.52
C LEU A 172 -9.89 -1.57 -2.22
N ARG A 173 -8.60 -1.37 -2.45
CA ARG A 173 -8.11 -0.32 -3.33
C ARG A 173 -8.00 -0.85 -4.75
N VAL A 174 -8.58 -0.16 -5.72
CA VAL A 174 -8.37 -0.40 -7.16
C VAL A 174 -8.03 0.94 -7.81
N GLY A 175 -6.78 1.10 -8.25
CA GLY A 175 -6.28 2.40 -8.70
C GLY A 175 -6.39 3.46 -7.60
N ARG A 176 -7.13 4.55 -7.87
CA ARG A 176 -7.37 5.67 -6.93
C ARG A 176 -8.56 5.48 -6.00
N ARG A 177 -9.39 4.45 -6.22
CA ARG A 177 -10.62 4.22 -5.43
C ARG A 177 -10.34 3.24 -4.32
N ILE A 178 -10.75 3.58 -3.10
CA ILE A 178 -10.83 2.63 -1.98
C ILE A 178 -12.31 2.39 -1.69
N LEU A 179 -12.73 1.13 -1.83
CA LEU A 179 -14.07 0.65 -1.55
C LEU A 179 -14.06 -0.02 -0.18
N VAL A 180 -14.78 0.54 0.79
CA VAL A 180 -14.90 -0.05 2.13
C VAL A 180 -16.18 -0.86 2.19
N SER A 181 -16.07 -2.14 2.49
CA SER A 181 -17.22 -3.04 2.66
C SER A 181 -18.11 -2.57 3.84
N GLY A 182 -19.37 -3.01 3.91
CA GLY A 182 -20.28 -2.71 5.02
C GLY A 182 -19.68 -2.98 6.40
N THR A 183 -19.53 -1.93 7.20
CA THR A 183 -18.78 -1.93 8.45
C THR A 183 -19.72 -1.86 9.63
N ALA A 184 -19.80 -2.99 10.34
CA ALA A 184 -20.58 -3.18 11.55
C ALA A 184 -19.77 -2.84 12.82
N PRO A 185 -20.43 -2.54 13.95
CA PRO A 185 -19.78 -2.13 15.18
C PRO A 185 -19.27 -3.34 15.96
N ILE A 186 -18.19 -3.96 15.46
CA ILE A 186 -17.57 -5.14 16.06
C ILE A 186 -16.44 -4.68 16.99
N GLY A 187 -16.48 -5.11 18.25
CA GLY A 187 -15.44 -4.87 19.25
C GLY A 187 -14.17 -5.68 18.96
N ASP A 188 -13.08 -5.35 19.64
CA ASP A 188 -11.79 -6.05 19.45
C ASP A 188 -11.84 -7.53 19.86
N ASP A 189 -12.82 -7.90 20.68
CA ASP A 189 -13.13 -9.28 21.09
C ASP A 189 -14.01 -10.03 20.08
N GLY A 190 -14.37 -9.41 18.96
CA GLY A 190 -15.24 -9.96 17.93
C GLY A 190 -16.73 -9.93 18.26
N ARG A 191 -17.15 -9.32 19.39
CA ARG A 191 -18.56 -9.22 19.80
C ARG A 191 -19.17 -7.87 19.41
N PRO A 192 -20.51 -7.71 19.44
CA PRO A 192 -21.14 -6.41 19.24
C PRO A 192 -20.61 -5.35 20.24
N PHE A 193 -20.11 -4.24 19.70
CA PHE A 193 -19.63 -3.10 20.48
C PHE A 193 -20.81 -2.24 20.93
N ALA A 194 -20.80 -1.82 22.21
CA ALA A 194 -21.81 -0.95 22.82
C ALA A 194 -23.28 -1.23 22.40
N PRO A 195 -23.83 -2.43 22.69
CA PRO A 195 -25.21 -2.76 22.32
C PRO A 195 -26.22 -1.74 22.84
N GLY A 196 -27.10 -1.26 21.95
CA GLY A 196 -28.12 -0.25 22.28
C GLY A 196 -27.64 1.20 22.28
N ASP A 197 -26.37 1.46 21.97
CA ASP A 197 -25.84 2.81 21.79
C ASP A 197 -25.48 3.06 20.30
N PRO A 198 -26.41 3.62 19.51
CA PRO A 198 -26.19 3.85 18.08
C PRO A 198 -25.05 4.85 17.79
N GLY A 199 -24.80 5.80 18.68
CA GLY A 199 -23.72 6.78 18.53
C GLY A 199 -22.35 6.13 18.73
N ALA A 200 -22.18 5.37 19.81
CA ALA A 200 -20.96 4.61 20.07
C ALA A 200 -20.69 3.57 18.97
N GLN A 201 -21.74 2.90 18.49
CA GLN A 201 -21.63 1.98 17.37
C GLN A 201 -21.21 2.67 16.07
N MET A 202 -21.80 3.81 15.72
CA MET A 202 -21.39 4.57 14.54
C MET A 202 -19.91 4.97 14.62
N ARG A 203 -19.45 5.45 15.79
CA ARG A 203 -18.04 5.82 15.99
C ARG A 203 -17.12 4.62 15.76
N ARG A 204 -17.48 3.46 16.32
CA ARG A 204 -16.72 2.23 16.12
C ARG A 204 -16.67 1.82 14.65
N CYS A 205 -17.77 1.94 13.91
CA CYS A 205 -17.79 1.63 12.49
C CYS A 205 -16.83 2.54 11.71
N LEU A 206 -16.82 3.84 12.00
CA LEU A 206 -15.91 4.79 11.35
C LEU A 206 -14.44 4.57 11.75
N GLU A 207 -14.15 4.16 12.99
CA GLU A 207 -12.80 3.80 13.43
C GLU A 207 -12.25 2.60 12.62
N VAL A 208 -13.05 1.54 12.49
CA VAL A 208 -12.67 0.36 11.71
C VAL A 208 -12.47 0.71 10.23
N ALA A 209 -13.37 1.52 9.66
CA ALA A 209 -13.23 1.99 8.28
C ALA A 209 -11.99 2.86 8.08
N ARG A 210 -11.70 3.77 9.02
CA ARG A 210 -10.50 4.62 9.01
C ARG A 210 -9.23 3.79 8.97
N CYS A 211 -9.09 2.80 9.85
CA CYS A 211 -7.90 1.94 9.89
C CYS A 211 -7.66 1.25 8.53
N ALA A 212 -8.71 0.73 7.91
CA ALA A 212 -8.60 0.05 6.61
C ALA A 212 -8.29 1.02 5.45
N VAL A 213 -8.80 2.24 5.50
CA VAL A 213 -8.48 3.29 4.52
C VAL A 213 -7.03 3.75 4.65
N GLU A 214 -6.55 3.95 5.88
CA GLU A 214 -5.17 4.34 6.16
C GLU A 214 -4.16 3.26 5.74
N GLU A 215 -4.49 1.98 5.97
CA GLU A 215 -3.68 0.84 5.49
C GLU A 215 -3.52 0.84 3.97
N LEU A 216 -4.51 1.36 3.24
CA LEU A 216 -4.50 1.47 1.77
C LEU A 216 -3.95 2.82 1.26
N GLY A 217 -3.43 3.65 2.16
CA GLY A 217 -2.80 4.94 1.85
C GLY A 217 -3.75 6.10 1.64
N GLY A 218 -5.01 5.99 2.10
CA GLY A 218 -5.99 7.07 2.06
C GLY A 218 -6.27 7.69 3.42
N THR A 219 -7.18 8.68 3.45
CA THR A 219 -7.75 9.27 4.66
C THR A 219 -9.26 9.46 4.52
N LEU A 220 -9.99 9.50 5.64
CA LEU A 220 -11.43 9.81 5.61
C LEU A 220 -11.72 11.22 5.06
N ALA A 221 -10.75 12.13 5.04
CA ALA A 221 -10.90 13.44 4.41
C ALA A 221 -11.09 13.38 2.88
N GLN A 222 -10.72 12.26 2.26
CA GLN A 222 -10.88 11.96 0.83
C GLN A 222 -12.18 11.17 0.54
N THR A 223 -13.07 11.03 1.53
CA THR A 223 -14.33 10.28 1.36
C THR A 223 -15.23 11.01 0.39
N VAL A 224 -15.63 10.34 -0.68
CA VAL A 224 -16.54 10.88 -1.70
C VAL A 224 -17.97 10.42 -1.48
N ARG A 225 -18.18 9.31 -0.75
CA ARG A 225 -19.52 8.77 -0.48
C ARG A 225 -19.61 8.04 0.86
N THR A 226 -20.76 8.18 1.52
CA THR A 226 -21.17 7.35 2.67
C THR A 226 -22.56 6.77 2.48
N ARG A 227 -22.77 5.50 2.82
CA ARG A 227 -24.09 4.86 2.93
C ARG A 227 -24.26 4.36 4.36
N MET A 228 -25.36 4.72 4.99
CA MET A 228 -25.68 4.38 6.38
C MET A 228 -26.98 3.57 6.41
N PHE A 229 -26.92 2.41 7.04
CA PHE A 229 -28.06 1.51 7.21
C PHE A 229 -28.43 1.47 8.69
N LEU A 230 -29.66 1.85 9.02
CA LEU A 230 -30.15 1.92 10.41
C LEU A 230 -31.34 0.98 10.60
N CYS A 231 -31.48 0.42 11.80
CA CYS A 231 -32.63 -0.43 12.16
C CYS A 231 -33.83 0.36 12.71
N ARG A 232 -33.61 1.57 13.27
CA ARG A 232 -34.67 2.36 13.93
C ARG A 232 -34.54 3.84 13.60
N LEU A 233 -35.67 4.51 13.38
CA LEU A 233 -35.67 5.95 13.07
C LEU A 233 -35.16 6.79 14.25
N GLY A 234 -35.41 6.36 15.49
CA GLY A 234 -34.97 7.05 16.70
C GLY A 234 -33.44 7.15 16.85
N ASP A 235 -32.70 6.27 16.17
CA ASP A 235 -31.23 6.22 16.26
C ASP A 235 -30.57 7.28 15.36
N TRP A 236 -31.33 7.86 14.41
CA TRP A 236 -30.81 8.79 13.41
C TRP A 236 -30.06 9.98 14.02
N ASN A 237 -30.60 10.58 15.08
CA ASN A 237 -29.99 11.76 15.69
C ASN A 237 -28.59 11.48 16.25
N ALA A 238 -28.38 10.30 16.83
CA ALA A 238 -27.07 9.88 17.34
C ALA A 238 -26.10 9.55 16.19
N VAL A 239 -26.57 8.82 15.16
CA VAL A 239 -25.75 8.44 14.00
C VAL A 239 -25.32 9.66 13.20
N GLN A 240 -26.25 10.58 12.89
CA GLN A 240 -25.93 11.78 12.10
C GLN A 240 -24.98 12.72 12.84
N ALA A 241 -25.04 12.78 14.18
CA ALA A 241 -24.14 13.61 14.97
C ALA A 241 -22.70 13.12 14.82
N VAL A 242 -22.47 11.81 14.99
CA VAL A 242 -21.14 11.20 14.81
C VAL A 242 -20.66 11.29 13.37
N HIS A 243 -21.54 11.11 12.37
CA HIS A 243 -21.19 11.34 10.97
C HIS A 243 -20.72 12.79 10.74
N GLY A 244 -21.46 13.76 11.29
CA GLY A 244 -21.14 15.18 11.18
C GLY A 244 -19.82 15.57 11.84
N GLU A 245 -19.44 14.95 12.96
CA GLU A 245 -18.12 15.15 13.59
C GLU A 245 -16.97 14.85 12.62
N VAL A 246 -17.11 13.81 11.80
CA VAL A 246 -16.05 13.36 10.89
C VAL A 246 -16.14 14.03 9.51
N PHE A 247 -17.35 14.18 8.98
CA PHE A 247 -17.55 14.53 7.56
C PHE A 247 -18.16 15.91 7.31
N SER A 248 -18.44 16.73 8.34
CA SER A 248 -19.02 18.07 8.14
C SER A 248 -18.19 18.98 7.23
N ARG A 249 -16.86 18.86 7.27
CA ARG A 249 -15.94 19.58 6.36
C ARG A 249 -15.75 18.89 5.02
N VAL A 250 -15.81 17.55 5.00
CA VAL A 250 -15.59 16.72 3.80
C VAL A 250 -16.79 16.76 2.85
N ARG A 251 -18.01 16.71 3.41
CA ARG A 251 -19.30 16.74 2.70
C ARG A 251 -19.40 15.70 1.56
N PRO A 252 -19.18 14.40 1.82
CA PRO A 252 -19.40 13.35 0.83
C PRO A 252 -20.86 13.28 0.40
N VAL A 253 -21.15 12.74 -0.78
CA VAL A 253 -22.53 12.37 -1.10
C VAL A 253 -22.98 11.29 -0.10
N ALA A 254 -24.14 11.48 0.53
CA ALA A 254 -24.58 10.63 1.62
C ALA A 254 -25.96 10.04 1.35
N THR A 255 -26.15 8.80 1.79
CA THR A 255 -27.47 8.14 1.83
C THR A 255 -27.63 7.49 3.19
N ALA A 256 -28.78 7.71 3.82
CA ALA A 256 -29.17 7.01 5.03
C ALA A 256 -30.53 6.36 4.79
N VAL A 257 -30.65 5.07 5.12
CA VAL A 257 -31.88 4.29 4.94
C VAL A 257 -32.19 3.47 6.17
N LEU A 258 -33.48 3.26 6.39
CA LEU A 258 -33.99 2.30 7.35
C LEU A 258 -34.08 0.93 6.70
N VAL A 259 -33.46 -0.07 7.30
CA VAL A 259 -33.48 -1.46 6.87
C VAL A 259 -34.27 -2.32 7.85
N ALA A 260 -34.74 -3.48 7.40
CA ALA A 260 -35.52 -4.39 8.24
C ALA A 260 -34.70 -5.00 9.41
N GLY A 261 -33.38 -5.06 9.25
CA GLY A 261 -32.45 -5.55 10.26
C GLY A 261 -31.03 -5.66 9.71
N LEU A 262 -30.06 -5.83 10.61
CA LEU A 262 -28.66 -6.13 10.31
C LEU A 262 -28.35 -7.58 10.73
N LEU A 263 -27.15 -8.08 10.40
CA LEU A 263 -26.80 -9.50 10.61
C LEU A 263 -26.74 -9.90 12.09
N ASP A 264 -26.51 -8.96 13.00
CA ASP A 264 -26.66 -9.16 14.44
C ASP A 264 -27.76 -8.22 14.98
N PRO A 265 -28.77 -8.74 15.71
CA PRO A 265 -29.82 -7.92 16.32
C PRO A 265 -29.34 -6.83 17.29
N ALA A 266 -28.12 -6.95 17.82
CA ALA A 266 -27.51 -5.94 18.67
C ALA A 266 -26.92 -4.75 17.89
N TRP A 267 -26.83 -4.84 16.56
CA TRP A 267 -26.35 -3.75 15.71
C TRP A 267 -27.47 -2.78 15.36
N CYS A 268 -27.27 -1.51 15.67
CA CYS A 268 -28.17 -0.41 15.36
C CYS A 268 -27.83 0.23 14.01
N VAL A 269 -26.56 0.19 13.60
CA VAL A 269 -26.05 0.86 12.40
C VAL A 269 -24.96 0.04 11.72
N GLU A 270 -24.93 0.11 10.39
CA GLU A 270 -23.82 -0.33 9.54
C GLU A 270 -23.48 0.79 8.54
N VAL A 271 -22.19 1.00 8.27
CA VAL A 271 -21.74 2.06 7.34
C VAL A 271 -20.86 1.51 6.24
N GLU A 272 -21.09 1.99 5.03
CA GLU A 272 -20.23 1.77 3.87
C GLU A 272 -19.68 3.13 3.42
N LEU A 273 -18.42 3.17 2.99
CA LEU A 273 -17.84 4.39 2.45
C LEU A 273 -16.93 4.13 1.26
N GLU A 274 -16.76 5.17 0.46
CA GLU A 274 -15.88 5.16 -0.71
C GLU A 274 -14.98 6.38 -0.67
N VAL A 275 -13.69 6.15 -0.90
CA VAL A 275 -12.63 7.17 -0.89
C VAL A 275 -12.04 7.25 -2.28
N ASP A 276 -11.75 8.48 -2.72
CA ASP A 276 -11.00 8.75 -3.94
C ASP A 276 -9.71 9.47 -3.54
N LEU A 277 -8.55 8.86 -3.80
CA LEU A 277 -7.26 9.40 -3.36
C LEU A 277 -6.92 10.76 -3.97
N ASP A 278 -7.55 11.11 -5.10
CA ASP A 278 -7.38 12.42 -5.74
C ASP A 278 -8.36 13.47 -5.22
N ALA A 279 -9.32 13.09 -4.37
CA ALA A 279 -10.23 14.05 -3.74
C ALA A 279 -9.43 14.96 -2.80
N THR A 280 -9.28 16.22 -3.18
CA THR A 280 -8.63 17.20 -2.31
C THR A 280 -9.48 17.38 -1.05
N PRO A 281 -8.89 17.35 0.16
CA PRO A 281 -9.60 17.77 1.35
C PRO A 281 -10.12 19.19 1.11
N ALA A 282 -11.44 19.38 1.12
CA ALA A 282 -11.99 20.70 0.85
C ALA A 282 -11.48 21.69 1.91
N GLU A 283 -10.71 22.71 1.49
CA GLU A 283 -10.55 23.91 2.30
C GLU A 283 -11.92 24.59 2.37
N VAL A 284 -12.49 24.66 3.57
CA VAL A 284 -13.77 25.34 3.78
C VAL A 284 -13.47 26.84 3.86
N PRO A 285 -14.10 27.70 3.03
CA PRO A 285 -14.02 29.13 3.20
C PRO A 285 -14.55 29.51 4.59
N SER A 286 -13.83 30.39 5.28
CA SER A 286 -14.20 30.98 6.57
C SER A 286 -15.62 31.52 6.62
#